data_AF-A0A816RWX2-F1
#
_entry.id   AF-A0A816RWX2-F1
#
_cell.length_a   1.000
_cell.length_b   1.000
_cell.length_c   1.000
_cell.angle_alpha   90.00
_cell.angle_beta   90.00
_cell.angle_gamma   90.00
#
_symmetry.space_group_name_H-M   'P 1'
#
loop_
_entity.id
_entity.type
_entity.pdbx_description
1 polymer ?
#
loop_
_entity_poly.entity_id
_entity_poly.type
_entity_poly.pdbx_seq_one_letter_code
_entity_poly.pdbx_strand_id
1 'polypeptide(L)'
;MATQQHRGEKALVLWDINNCPIPDGHDPFMVVHRIQTALGLVRRCGEISMTAIGNNLTKILGGEDVMRKLSSIGISLKNGHDYQEDLYDWAEKNPPPATMMVIDGHEQLGWLAPTLCDLEHDRDLATPFPLTFTDQCDWDALLSYKLETTTTTSLVNKCNGYRWSCSVCFVAAPSFEDFTTHLKSVEHEFREWDRYASKHALDRTNRNNLPFGRSKELDLLLTQDMLRCQEMVSRKCPGGFRPYKFRSNSQSKAS
;
A
#
# COMPACT_ATOMS: atom_id res chain seq x y z
N MET A 1 -29.18 -30.98 13.73
CA MET A 1 -29.35 -29.58 13.27
C MET A 1 -28.01 -28.91 13.38
N ALA A 2 -27.33 -28.66 12.25
CA ALA A 2 -26.08 -27.92 12.23
C ALA A 2 -26.42 -26.43 12.22
N THR A 3 -25.93 -25.69 13.21
CA THR A 3 -26.00 -24.23 13.24
C THR A 3 -25.24 -23.67 12.05
N GLN A 4 -25.95 -23.21 11.02
CA GLN A 4 -25.36 -22.35 10.01
C GLN A 4 -24.99 -21.04 10.69
N GLN A 5 -23.72 -20.91 11.05
CA GLN A 5 -23.11 -19.62 11.34
C GLN A 5 -23.24 -18.80 10.05
N HIS A 6 -24.13 -17.80 10.02
CA HIS A 6 -24.14 -16.80 8.95
C HIS A 6 -22.76 -16.12 8.96
N ARG A 7 -21.88 -16.54 8.05
CA ARG A 7 -20.59 -15.89 7.84
C ARG A 7 -20.90 -14.55 7.19
N GLY A 8 -20.80 -13.47 7.96
CA GLY A 8 -21.02 -12.12 7.45
C GLY A 8 -20.11 -11.81 6.26
N GLU A 9 -20.52 -10.87 5.41
CA GLU A 9 -19.78 -10.47 4.22
C GLU A 9 -18.37 -10.00 4.60
N LYS A 10 -17.41 -10.15 3.68
CA LYS A 10 -16.06 -9.62 3.86
C LYS A 10 -15.92 -8.28 3.18
N ALA A 11 -15.17 -7.39 3.80
CA ALA A 11 -14.82 -6.11 3.21
C ALA A 11 -13.30 -5.90 3.15
N LEU A 12 -12.83 -5.23 2.10
CA LEU A 12 -11.50 -4.64 2.00
C LEU A 12 -11.61 -3.12 1.94
N VAL A 13 -10.78 -2.44 2.71
CA VAL A 13 -10.55 -0.99 2.60
C VAL A 13 -9.07 -0.76 2.32
N LEU A 14 -8.77 -0.17 1.17
CA LEU A 14 -7.46 0.35 0.82
C LEU A 14 -7.49 1.86 0.97
N TRP A 15 -6.61 2.41 1.78
CA TRP A 15 -6.61 3.83 2.11
C TRP A 15 -5.25 4.44 1.77
N ASP A 16 -5.20 5.30 0.76
CA ASP A 16 -4.05 6.14 0.49
C ASP A 16 -3.99 7.27 1.52
N ILE A 17 -3.07 7.12 2.48
CA ILE A 17 -2.90 8.07 3.58
C ILE A 17 -2.11 9.33 3.15
N ASN A 18 -1.48 9.33 1.97
CA ASN A 18 -0.81 10.51 1.45
C ASN A 18 -1.81 11.47 0.81
N ASN A 19 -2.76 10.94 0.02
CA ASN A 19 -3.77 11.77 -0.63
C ASN A 19 -4.96 12.08 0.29
N CYS A 20 -5.27 11.18 1.22
CA CYS A 20 -6.29 11.38 2.25
C CYS A 20 -5.69 11.24 3.66
N PRO A 21 -4.84 12.19 4.11
CA PRO A 21 -4.25 12.13 5.45
C PRO A 21 -5.29 12.35 6.54
N ILE A 22 -4.97 11.89 7.74
CA ILE A 22 -5.74 12.21 8.95
C ILE A 22 -5.65 13.72 9.19
N PRO A 23 -6.79 14.42 9.40
CA PRO A 23 -6.76 15.85 9.69
C PRO A 23 -6.01 16.17 10.98
N ASP A 24 -5.41 17.36 11.02
CA ASP A 24 -4.74 17.84 12.22
C ASP A 24 -5.70 17.84 13.43
N GLY A 25 -5.16 17.45 14.59
CA GLY A 25 -5.90 17.39 15.85
C GLY A 25 -6.88 16.20 15.98
N HIS A 26 -7.01 15.34 14.97
CA HIS A 26 -7.92 14.20 15.02
C HIS A 26 -7.22 12.92 15.47
N ASP A 27 -7.91 12.14 16.29
CA ASP A 27 -7.39 10.86 16.78
C ASP A 27 -7.55 9.77 15.69
N PRO A 28 -6.48 9.04 15.32
CA PRO A 28 -6.55 7.99 14.32
C PRO A 28 -7.60 6.90 14.61
N PHE A 29 -7.84 6.58 15.88
CA PHE A 29 -8.87 5.61 16.25
C PHE A 29 -10.27 6.11 15.88
N MET A 30 -10.57 7.39 16.14
CA MET A 30 -11.85 7.98 15.77
C MET A 30 -12.06 8.00 14.25
N VAL A 31 -11.02 8.32 13.48
CA VAL A 31 -11.08 8.30 12.01
C VAL A 31 -11.38 6.89 11.49
N VAL A 32 -10.62 5.89 11.94
CA VAL A 32 -10.83 4.49 11.55
C VAL A 32 -12.23 4.02 11.92
N HIS A 33 -12.69 4.30 13.15
CA HIS A 33 -14.02 3.90 13.61
C HIS A 33 -15.13 4.53 12.76
N ARG A 34 -14.95 5.79 12.34
CA ARG A 34 -15.93 6.48 11.50
C ARG A 34 -15.93 5.97 10.08
N ILE A 35 -14.77 5.66 9.49
CA ILE A 35 -14.70 4.95 8.21
C ILE A 35 -15.52 3.67 8.31
N GLN A 36 -15.25 2.82 9.31
CA GLN A 36 -15.98 1.57 9.51
C GLN A 36 -17.51 1.78 9.64
N THR A 37 -17.93 2.81 10.38
CA THR A 37 -19.36 3.03 10.66
C THR A 37 -20.12 3.72 9.54
N ALA A 38 -19.56 4.76 8.91
CA ALA A 38 -20.21 5.54 7.85
C ALA A 38 -20.60 4.66 6.65
N LEU A 39 -19.86 3.58 6.43
CA LEU A 39 -20.04 2.68 5.30
C LEU A 39 -21.03 1.55 5.57
N GLY A 40 -21.62 1.51 6.77
CA GLY A 40 -22.47 0.41 7.22
C GLY A 40 -21.75 -0.94 7.23
N LEU A 41 -20.41 -0.95 7.13
CA LEU A 41 -19.60 -2.17 7.12
C LEU A 41 -19.78 -2.93 8.43
N VAL A 42 -19.92 -2.21 9.54
CA VAL A 42 -20.15 -2.82 10.86
C VAL A 42 -21.48 -3.60 10.94
N ARG A 43 -22.51 -3.21 10.16
CA ARG A 43 -23.83 -3.88 10.17
C ARG A 43 -23.95 -4.98 9.10
N ARG A 44 -23.20 -4.90 7.99
CA ARG A 44 -23.25 -5.86 6.88
C ARG A 44 -22.13 -6.91 6.90
N CYS A 45 -20.94 -6.51 7.33
CA CYS A 45 -19.73 -7.31 7.18
C CYS A 45 -19.32 -7.96 8.51
N GLY A 46 -19.02 -9.26 8.46
CA GLY A 46 -18.49 -10.01 9.60
C GLY A 46 -17.00 -9.78 9.81
N GLU A 47 -16.29 -9.36 8.76
CA GLU A 47 -14.84 -9.18 8.74
C GLU A 47 -14.47 -8.02 7.81
N ILE A 48 -13.68 -7.07 8.31
CA ILE A 48 -13.21 -5.91 7.56
C ILE A 48 -11.70 -5.97 7.52
N SER A 49 -11.07 -5.96 6.36
CA SER A 49 -9.62 -5.82 6.23
C SER A 49 -9.29 -4.39 5.84
N MET A 50 -8.42 -3.72 6.57
CA MET A 50 -8.03 -2.33 6.26
C MET A 50 -6.52 -2.20 6.14
N THR A 51 -6.08 -1.54 5.07
CA THR A 51 -4.67 -1.26 4.79
C THR A 51 -4.49 0.22 4.49
N ALA A 52 -3.67 0.90 5.28
CA ALA A 52 -3.18 2.24 4.96
C ALA A 52 -1.93 2.11 4.09
N ILE A 53 -1.97 2.74 2.93
CA ILE A 53 -0.95 2.70 1.89
C ILE A 53 -0.36 4.09 1.78
N GLY A 54 0.96 4.17 1.62
CA GLY A 54 1.56 5.45 1.34
C GLY A 54 2.93 5.42 0.70
N ASN A 55 3.22 6.46 -0.08
CA ASN A 55 4.56 6.73 -0.56
C ASN A 55 5.36 7.43 0.55
N ASN A 56 6.46 6.81 0.95
CA ASN A 56 7.31 7.30 2.04
C ASN A 56 6.53 7.50 3.36
N LEU A 57 5.99 6.41 3.91
CA LEU A 57 5.21 6.45 5.15
C LEU A 57 5.92 7.14 6.34
N THR A 58 7.25 7.24 6.33
CA THR A 58 8.03 7.99 7.32
C THR A 58 7.84 9.51 7.26
N LYS A 59 7.27 10.05 6.18
CA LYS A 59 7.10 11.50 5.93
C LYS A 59 5.65 11.99 6.04
N ILE A 60 4.71 11.11 6.41
CA ILE A 60 3.30 11.50 6.58
C ILE A 60 3.15 12.50 7.73
N LEU A 61 2.10 13.32 7.70
CA LEU A 61 1.74 14.20 8.80
C LEU A 61 1.51 13.39 10.08
N GLY A 62 2.16 13.81 11.18
CA GLY A 62 2.19 13.06 12.44
C GLY A 62 3.15 11.87 12.49
N GLY A 63 3.86 11.57 11.40
CA GLY A 63 5.02 10.68 11.36
C GLY A 63 4.79 9.27 11.92
N GLU A 64 5.79 8.74 12.63
CA GLU A 64 5.75 7.37 13.15
C GLU A 64 4.69 7.15 14.23
N ASP A 65 4.28 8.20 14.95
CA ASP A 65 3.25 8.10 15.99
C ASP A 65 1.89 7.75 15.39
N VAL A 66 1.54 8.37 14.25
CA VAL A 66 0.32 8.04 13.50
C VAL A 66 0.39 6.61 12.99
N MET A 67 1.52 6.21 12.38
CA MET A 67 1.70 4.84 11.90
C MET A 67 1.55 3.81 13.04
N ARG A 68 2.17 4.07 14.20
CA ARG A 68 2.11 3.21 15.39
C ARG A 68 0.67 3.10 15.90
N LYS A 69 -0.05 4.22 15.99
CA LYS A 69 -1.46 4.23 16.40
C LYS A 69 -2.31 3.41 15.43
N LEU A 70 -2.24 3.66 14.13
CA LEU A 70 -2.97 2.89 13.11
C LEU A 70 -2.67 1.39 13.20
N SER A 71 -1.39 1.05 13.36
CA SER A 71 -0.98 -0.34 13.50
C SER A 71 -1.50 -0.97 14.80
N SER A 72 -1.56 -0.23 15.91
CA SER A 72 -2.13 -0.72 17.17
C SER A 72 -3.64 -0.99 17.07
N ILE A 73 -4.36 -0.23 16.23
CA ILE A 73 -5.81 -0.35 16.03
C ILE A 73 -6.17 -1.61 15.23
N GLY A 74 -5.25 -2.14 14.41
CA GLY A 74 -5.57 -3.24 13.51
C GLY A 74 -5.12 -3.02 12.08
N ILE A 75 -4.83 -1.78 11.70
CA ILE A 75 -4.61 -1.38 10.31
C ILE A 75 -3.26 -1.90 9.82
N SER A 76 -3.27 -2.52 8.64
CA SER A 76 -2.03 -2.92 7.97
C SER A 76 -1.37 -1.70 7.33
N LEU A 77 -0.05 -1.60 7.36
CA LEU A 77 0.71 -0.51 6.74
C LEU A 77 1.47 -1.04 5.53
N LYS A 78 1.28 -0.40 4.38
CA LYS A 78 1.99 -0.71 3.14
C LYS A 78 2.74 0.53 2.64
N ASN A 79 4.06 0.49 2.60
CA ASN A 79 4.82 1.50 1.87
C ASN A 79 4.85 1.12 0.39
N GLY A 80 4.31 1.99 -0.46
CA GLY A 80 4.17 1.73 -1.89
C GLY A 80 3.42 2.84 -2.60
N HIS A 81 3.37 2.72 -3.93
CA HIS A 81 2.72 3.70 -4.80
C HIS A 81 1.64 3.06 -5.68
N ASP A 82 1.34 1.78 -5.44
CA ASP A 82 0.39 1.00 -6.23
C ASP A 82 -0.26 -0.05 -5.32
N TYR A 83 -1.54 -0.25 -5.54
CA TYR A 83 -2.40 -1.20 -4.84
C TYR A 83 -3.42 -1.87 -5.76
N GLN A 84 -3.29 -1.70 -7.07
CA GLN A 84 -4.10 -2.37 -8.07
C GLN A 84 -3.97 -3.90 -7.95
N GLU A 85 -2.74 -4.40 -7.80
CA GLU A 85 -2.49 -5.83 -7.56
C GLU A 85 -3.16 -6.32 -6.26
N ASP A 86 -3.20 -5.50 -5.20
CA ASP A 86 -3.88 -5.88 -3.95
C ASP A 86 -5.39 -6.05 -4.17
N LEU A 87 -5.99 -5.20 -5.02
CA LEU A 87 -7.41 -5.30 -5.36
C LEU A 87 -7.70 -6.63 -6.05
N TYR A 88 -6.95 -6.98 -7.11
CA TYR A 88 -7.12 -8.25 -7.83
C TYR A 88 -6.86 -9.46 -6.94
N ASP A 89 -5.74 -9.46 -6.21
CA ASP A 89 -5.36 -10.56 -5.30
C ASP A 89 -6.40 -10.81 -4.22
N TRP A 90 -7.07 -9.75 -3.75
CA TRP A 90 -8.12 -9.88 -2.74
C TRP A 90 -9.43 -10.34 -3.37
N ALA A 91 -9.82 -9.80 -4.52
CA ALA A 91 -11.04 -10.17 -5.22
C ALA A 91 -11.04 -11.66 -5.60
N GLU A 92 -9.91 -12.19 -6.09
CA GLU A 92 -9.76 -13.62 -6.41
C GLU A 92 -10.00 -14.52 -5.18
N LYS A 93 -9.59 -14.08 -3.99
CA LYS A 93 -9.71 -14.84 -2.73
C LYS A 93 -11.05 -14.67 -2.04
N ASN A 94 -11.84 -13.66 -2.41
CA ASN A 94 -13.09 -13.29 -1.75
C ASN A 94 -14.19 -13.06 -2.80
N PRO A 95 -14.74 -14.14 -3.38
CA PRO A 95 -15.85 -14.03 -4.30
C PRO A 95 -17.11 -13.51 -3.60
N PRO A 96 -18.14 -13.12 -4.37
CA PRO A 96 -19.34 -12.46 -3.85
C PRO A 96 -20.13 -13.36 -2.88
N PRO A 97 -20.80 -12.77 -1.87
CA PRO A 97 -20.90 -11.34 -1.58
C PRO A 97 -19.66 -10.79 -0.83
N ALA A 98 -19.02 -9.79 -1.43
CA ALA A 98 -17.82 -9.12 -0.92
C ALA A 98 -17.85 -7.63 -1.28
N THR A 99 -17.27 -6.79 -0.41
CA THR A 99 -17.20 -5.33 -0.63
C THR A 99 -15.76 -4.87 -0.71
N MET A 100 -15.43 -4.04 -1.69
CA MET A 100 -14.12 -3.41 -1.79
C MET A 100 -14.30 -1.90 -1.79
N MET A 101 -13.44 -1.22 -1.04
CA MET A 101 -13.42 0.23 -0.95
C MET A 101 -12.00 0.76 -1.09
N VAL A 102 -11.90 1.84 -1.84
CA VAL A 102 -10.67 2.62 -2.02
C VAL A 102 -10.93 4.03 -1.49
N ILE A 103 -10.09 4.49 -0.57
CA ILE A 103 -10.05 5.88 -0.09
C ILE A 103 -8.79 6.50 -0.69
N ASP A 104 -8.97 7.36 -1.68
CA ASP A 104 -7.88 8.04 -2.37
C ASP A 104 -8.36 9.42 -2.86
N GLY A 105 -7.43 10.26 -3.30
CA GLY A 105 -7.72 11.54 -3.93
C GLY A 105 -8.49 11.37 -5.23
N HIS A 106 -9.36 12.34 -5.52
CA HIS A 106 -10.29 12.31 -6.66
C HIS A 106 -9.62 12.02 -8.02
N GLU A 107 -8.43 12.60 -8.27
CA GLU A 107 -7.69 12.37 -9.52
C GLU A 107 -7.20 10.92 -9.68
N GLN A 108 -6.79 10.26 -8.60
CA GLN A 108 -6.28 8.89 -8.64
C GLN A 108 -7.39 7.85 -8.81
N LEU A 109 -8.58 8.12 -8.26
CA LEU A 109 -9.76 7.28 -8.50
C LEU A 109 -10.13 7.24 -9.99
N GLY A 110 -9.88 8.33 -10.73
CA GLY A 110 -10.05 8.36 -12.18
C GLY A 110 -9.11 7.39 -12.92
N TRP A 111 -7.85 7.27 -12.48
CA TRP A 111 -6.89 6.33 -13.06
C TRP A 111 -7.24 4.86 -12.75
N LEU A 112 -7.87 4.60 -11.60
CA LEU A 112 -8.32 3.27 -11.19
C LEU A 112 -9.65 2.84 -11.80
N ALA A 113 -10.38 3.74 -12.47
CA ALA A 113 -11.68 3.43 -13.05
C ALA A 113 -11.66 2.19 -13.98
N PRO A 114 -10.68 1.99 -14.87
CA PRO A 114 -10.61 0.76 -15.67
C PRO A 114 -10.47 -0.50 -14.81
N THR A 115 -9.63 -0.49 -13.78
CA THR A 115 -9.47 -1.61 -12.84
C THR A 115 -10.77 -1.94 -12.13
N LEU A 116 -11.47 -0.92 -11.62
CA LEU A 116 -12.74 -1.11 -10.93
C LEU A 116 -13.82 -1.63 -11.88
N CYS A 117 -13.89 -1.10 -13.11
CA CYS A 117 -14.77 -1.59 -14.16
C CYS A 117 -14.48 -3.06 -14.49
N ASP A 118 -13.22 -3.45 -14.65
CA ASP A 118 -12.84 -4.84 -14.94
C ASP A 118 -13.28 -5.77 -13.81
N LEU A 119 -13.13 -5.35 -12.55
CA LEU A 119 -13.57 -6.11 -11.38
C LEU A 119 -15.10 -6.27 -11.32
N GLU A 120 -15.86 -5.28 -11.77
CA GLU A 120 -17.33 -5.36 -11.91
C GLU A 120 -17.73 -6.32 -13.03
N HIS A 121 -17.13 -6.17 -14.21
CA HIS A 121 -17.55 -6.87 -15.43
C HIS A 121 -17.15 -8.33 -15.45
N ASP A 122 -15.98 -8.68 -14.91
CA ASP A 122 -15.45 -10.02 -15.12
C ASP A 122 -16.23 -11.08 -14.32
N ARG A 123 -16.79 -10.77 -13.13
CA ARG A 123 -17.19 -11.86 -12.20
C ARG A 123 -18.16 -11.53 -11.03
N ASP A 124 -19.01 -10.50 -11.09
CA ASP A 124 -19.86 -10.10 -9.94
C ASP A 124 -19.06 -9.85 -8.63
N LEU A 125 -17.71 -9.81 -8.67
CA LEU A 125 -16.76 -10.17 -7.59
C LEU A 125 -16.86 -9.36 -6.31
N ALA A 126 -17.20 -8.09 -6.47
CA ALA A 126 -17.45 -7.16 -5.42
C ALA A 126 -18.25 -6.00 -6.02
N THR A 127 -19.07 -5.34 -5.22
CA THR A 127 -19.51 -3.98 -5.59
C THR A 127 -18.38 -3.03 -5.20
N PRO A 128 -17.58 -2.51 -6.14
CA PRO A 128 -16.67 -1.43 -5.79
C PRO A 128 -17.54 -0.25 -5.40
N PHE A 129 -17.33 0.26 -4.19
CA PHE A 129 -17.96 1.51 -3.76
C PHE A 129 -16.87 2.59 -3.88
N PRO A 130 -16.75 3.28 -5.03
CA PRO A 130 -15.90 4.45 -5.11
C PRO A 130 -16.53 5.54 -4.25
N LEU A 131 -15.89 5.88 -3.14
CA LEU A 131 -16.20 7.13 -2.44
C LEU A 131 -15.24 8.18 -2.95
N THR A 132 -15.74 8.95 -3.91
CA THR A 132 -15.13 10.18 -4.37
C THR A 132 -15.28 11.22 -3.26
N PHE A 133 -14.20 11.45 -2.52
CA PHE A 133 -14.07 12.69 -1.78
C PHE A 133 -13.72 13.79 -2.79
N THR A 134 -14.59 14.78 -2.95
CA THR A 134 -14.38 15.94 -3.83
C THR A 134 -13.17 16.74 -3.34
N ASP A 135 -12.05 16.71 -4.07
CA ASP A 135 -10.79 17.51 -4.00
C ASP A 135 -10.14 17.79 -2.61
N GLN A 136 -10.80 17.38 -1.54
CA GLN A 136 -10.45 17.39 -0.14
C GLN A 136 -11.22 16.19 0.43
N CYS A 137 -10.51 15.27 1.09
CA CYS A 137 -11.17 14.32 1.97
C CYS A 137 -12.04 15.15 2.95
N ASP A 138 -13.35 15.24 2.71
CA ASP A 138 -14.31 15.98 3.54
C ASP A 138 -14.55 15.17 4.82
N TRP A 139 -13.50 15.19 5.63
CA TRP A 139 -13.50 14.62 6.94
C TRP A 139 -14.61 15.25 7.77
N ASP A 140 -14.97 16.53 7.57
CA ASP A 140 -16.06 17.15 8.33
C ASP A 140 -17.43 16.50 8.03
N ALA A 141 -17.71 16.12 6.78
CA ALA A 141 -18.90 15.33 6.44
C ALA A 141 -18.88 13.93 7.10
N LEU A 142 -17.72 13.25 7.08
CA LEU A 142 -17.55 11.91 7.68
C LEU A 142 -17.54 11.96 9.23
N LEU A 143 -17.02 13.04 9.81
CA LEU A 143 -16.91 13.30 11.24
C LEU A 143 -18.18 13.93 11.83
N SER A 144 -19.05 14.54 11.02
CA SER A 144 -20.33 15.10 11.49
C SER A 144 -21.47 14.08 11.54
N TYR A 145 -21.31 12.91 10.91
CA TYR A 145 -22.31 11.84 10.96
C TYR A 145 -22.54 11.38 12.42
N LYS A 146 -23.80 11.44 12.88
CA LYS A 146 -24.21 11.03 14.23
C LYS A 146 -24.18 9.51 14.34
N LEU A 147 -23.35 9.01 15.24
CA LEU A 147 -23.15 7.59 15.50
C LEU A 147 -24.26 7.05 16.42
N GLU A 148 -24.94 5.98 16.02
CA GLU A 148 -25.58 5.10 17.00
C GLU A 148 -24.51 4.18 17.58
N THR A 149 -24.21 4.34 18.87
CA THR A 149 -23.25 3.52 19.63
C THR A 149 -23.68 2.06 19.63
N THR A 150 -23.27 1.32 18.60
CA THR A 150 -23.32 -0.13 18.62
C THR A 150 -21.88 -0.61 18.60
N THR A 151 -21.39 -0.96 19.79
CA THR A 151 -20.06 -1.50 20.04
C THR A 151 -19.94 -2.86 19.36
N THR A 152 -19.56 -2.89 18.09
CA THR A 152 -19.15 -4.11 17.41
C THR A 152 -17.79 -3.86 16.82
N THR A 153 -16.75 -4.23 17.58
CA THR A 153 -15.36 -4.21 17.14
C THR A 153 -15.19 -5.27 16.06
N SER A 154 -15.46 -4.92 14.80
CA SER A 154 -15.20 -5.82 13.68
C SER A 154 -13.70 -6.09 13.62
N LEU A 155 -13.33 -7.37 13.64
CA LEU A 155 -11.95 -7.83 13.61
C LEU A 155 -11.30 -7.32 12.32
N VAL A 156 -10.33 -6.41 12.47
CA VAL A 156 -9.55 -5.95 11.33
C VAL A 156 -8.63 -7.09 10.91
N ASN A 157 -8.95 -7.76 9.80
CA ASN A 157 -8.11 -8.85 9.29
C ASN A 157 -7.18 -8.38 8.16
N LYS A 158 -6.27 -9.23 7.74
CA LYS A 158 -5.14 -8.86 6.86
C LYS A 158 -5.51 -9.04 5.39
N CYS A 159 -5.22 -8.05 4.55
CA CYS A 159 -5.40 -8.14 3.10
C CYS A 159 -4.44 -9.19 2.47
N ASN A 160 -3.15 -9.15 2.84
CA ASN A 160 -2.09 -9.96 2.20
C ASN A 160 -1.31 -10.85 3.18
N GLY A 161 -1.86 -11.12 4.37
CA GLY A 161 -1.19 -11.90 5.44
C GLY A 161 -0.10 -11.14 6.22
N TYR A 162 0.43 -10.03 5.69
CA TYR A 162 1.45 -9.19 6.31
C TYR A 162 0.86 -7.89 6.86
N ARG A 163 1.20 -7.55 8.11
CA ARG A 163 0.73 -6.31 8.78
C ARG A 163 1.56 -5.09 8.40
N TRP A 164 2.81 -5.31 8.02
CA TRP A 164 3.74 -4.27 7.59
C TRP A 164 4.47 -4.75 6.34
N SER A 165 4.37 -4.00 5.25
CA SER A 165 4.97 -4.38 3.98
C SER A 165 5.46 -3.18 3.18
N CYS A 166 6.44 -3.42 2.31
CA CYS A 166 7.00 -2.44 1.40
C CYS A 166 7.00 -3.04 -0.01
N SER A 167 6.16 -2.54 -0.91
CA SER A 167 6.14 -3.01 -2.30
C SER A 167 7.29 -2.48 -3.14
N VAL A 168 7.93 -1.38 -2.71
CA VAL A 168 9.15 -0.86 -3.36
C VAL A 168 10.32 -1.81 -3.19
N CYS A 169 10.41 -2.49 -2.04
CA CYS A 169 11.49 -3.42 -1.72
C CYS A 169 11.07 -4.89 -1.76
N PHE A 170 9.77 -5.19 -1.93
CA PHE A 170 9.18 -6.52 -1.81
C PHE A 170 9.49 -7.17 -0.45
N VAL A 171 9.38 -6.39 0.62
CA VAL A 171 9.66 -6.81 2.00
C VAL A 171 8.37 -6.88 2.79
N ALA A 172 8.21 -7.95 3.57
CA ALA A 172 7.24 -8.01 4.67
C ALA A 172 8.01 -7.97 6.00
N ALA A 173 7.71 -6.98 6.82
CA ALA A 173 8.37 -6.80 8.10
C ALA A 173 7.63 -7.57 9.21
N PRO A 174 8.36 -8.29 10.10
CA PRO A 174 7.72 -9.07 11.15
C PRO A 174 7.25 -8.22 12.34
N SER A 175 7.80 -7.01 12.52
CA SER A 175 7.39 -6.04 13.54
C SER A 175 7.28 -4.62 12.97
N PHE A 176 6.66 -3.72 13.74
CA PHE A 176 6.59 -2.29 13.40
C PHE A 176 7.99 -1.65 13.43
N GLU A 177 8.83 -2.06 14.36
CA GLU A 177 10.21 -1.60 14.53
C GLU A 177 11.07 -2.02 13.33
N ASP A 178 10.94 -3.26 12.86
CA ASP A 178 11.62 -3.72 11.66
C ASP A 178 11.13 -2.97 10.42
N PHE A 179 9.84 -2.68 10.35
CA PHE A 179 9.26 -1.92 9.26
C PHE A 179 9.78 -0.48 9.21
N THR A 180 9.75 0.23 10.33
CA THR A 180 10.26 1.61 10.41
C THR A 180 11.76 1.69 10.20
N THR A 181 12.53 0.71 10.73
CA THR A 181 13.96 0.58 10.46
C THR A 181 14.23 0.36 8.98
N HIS A 182 13.45 -0.50 8.32
CA HIS A 182 13.51 -0.71 6.88
C HIS A 182 13.24 0.57 6.10
N LEU A 183 12.18 1.32 6.42
CA LEU A 183 11.86 2.56 5.71
C LEU A 183 12.89 3.68 5.90
N LYS A 184 13.69 3.61 6.97
CA LYS A 184 14.82 4.52 7.23
C LYS A 184 16.14 4.03 6.61
N SER A 185 16.16 2.85 6.02
CA SER A 185 17.39 2.24 5.52
C SER A 185 17.84 2.91 4.21
N VAL A 186 19.17 2.94 4.01
CA VAL A 186 19.76 3.49 2.79
C VAL A 186 19.39 2.65 1.56
N GLU A 187 19.17 1.35 1.73
CA GLU A 187 18.70 0.46 0.68
C GLU A 187 17.28 0.83 0.24
N HIS A 188 16.41 1.19 1.17
CA HIS A 188 15.07 1.67 0.85
C HIS A 188 15.14 3.00 0.09
N GLU A 189 15.94 3.96 0.56
CA GLU A 189 16.13 5.23 -0.16
C GLU A 189 16.68 5.03 -1.58
N PHE A 190 17.65 4.14 -1.75
CA PHE A 190 18.18 3.79 -3.07
C PHE A 190 17.10 3.17 -3.96
N ARG A 191 16.22 2.32 -3.42
CA ARG A 191 15.12 1.68 -4.19
C ARG A 191 14.05 2.68 -4.61
N GLU A 192 13.72 3.66 -3.77
CA GLU A 192 12.83 4.76 -4.15
C GLU A 192 13.45 5.59 -5.30
N TRP A 193 14.75 5.88 -5.24
CA TRP A 193 15.46 6.54 -6.34
C TRP A 193 15.50 5.67 -7.61
N ASP A 194 15.82 4.38 -7.50
CA ASP A 194 15.89 3.42 -8.60
C ASP A 194 14.56 3.37 -9.38
N ARG A 195 13.45 3.35 -8.63
CA ARG A 195 12.09 3.44 -9.18
C ARG A 195 11.85 4.77 -9.88
N TYR A 196 12.17 5.89 -9.23
CA TYR A 196 12.00 7.23 -9.81
C TYR A 196 12.79 7.39 -11.11
N ALA A 197 14.08 7.03 -11.10
CA ALA A 197 14.95 7.10 -12.26
C ALA A 197 14.42 6.24 -13.42
N SER A 198 13.90 5.05 -13.12
CA SER A 198 13.30 4.17 -14.13
C SER A 198 12.01 4.74 -14.70
N LYS A 199 11.11 5.27 -13.85
CA LYS A 199 9.84 5.89 -14.27
C LYS A 199 10.06 7.10 -15.19
N HIS A 200 11.09 7.89 -14.91
CA HIS A 200 11.43 9.09 -15.68
C HIS A 200 12.51 8.86 -16.75
N ALA A 201 12.90 7.61 -16.99
CA ALA A 201 13.93 7.23 -17.97
C ALA A 201 15.23 8.06 -17.85
N LEU A 202 15.67 8.33 -16.62
CA LEU A 202 16.87 9.12 -16.37
C LEU A 202 18.12 8.39 -16.86
N ASP A 203 19.05 9.13 -17.45
CA ASP A 203 20.37 8.61 -17.77
C ASP A 203 21.20 8.44 -16.49
N ARG A 204 21.29 7.18 -16.03
CA ARG A 204 22.01 6.78 -14.82
C ARG A 204 23.53 6.73 -15.00
N THR A 205 24.04 6.95 -16.21
CA THR A 205 25.48 7.05 -16.46
C THR A 205 26.02 8.45 -16.22
N ASN A 206 25.12 9.45 -16.24
CA ASN A 206 25.45 10.84 -15.99
C ASN A 206 25.31 11.17 -14.50
N ARG A 207 26.45 11.47 -13.86
CA ARG A 207 26.56 11.83 -12.44
C ARG A 207 25.59 12.94 -12.01
N ASN A 208 25.28 13.90 -12.89
CA ASN A 208 24.41 15.03 -12.57
C ASN A 208 22.94 14.63 -12.39
N ASN A 209 22.54 13.45 -12.87
CA ASN A 209 21.19 12.92 -12.72
C ASN A 209 21.01 12.10 -11.41
N LEU A 210 22.08 11.87 -10.67
CA LEU A 210 22.07 11.08 -9.45
C LEU A 210 21.97 12.00 -8.22
N PRO A 211 21.20 11.61 -7.19
CA PRO A 211 20.95 12.44 -6.01
C PRO A 211 22.10 12.32 -5.00
N PHE A 212 23.33 12.60 -5.45
CA PHE A 212 24.52 12.58 -4.61
C PHE A 212 24.45 13.64 -3.49
N GLY A 213 25.16 13.37 -2.39
CA GLY A 213 25.33 14.31 -1.28
C GLY A 213 24.29 14.20 -0.17
N ARG A 214 23.41 13.19 -0.21
CA ARG A 214 22.45 12.92 0.86
C ARG A 214 23.05 12.12 2.02
N SER A 215 23.85 11.10 1.71
CA SER A 215 24.62 10.32 2.68
C SER A 215 25.79 9.61 1.98
N LYS A 216 26.84 9.26 2.73
CA LYS A 216 28.01 8.57 2.16
C LYS A 216 27.64 7.17 1.68
N GLU A 217 26.75 6.52 2.40
CA GLU A 217 26.26 5.17 2.12
C GLU A 217 25.42 5.16 0.84
N LEU A 218 24.54 6.16 0.65
CA LEU A 218 23.75 6.28 -0.58
C LEU A 218 24.66 6.61 -1.77
N ASP A 219 25.61 7.53 -1.59
CA ASP A 219 26.58 7.89 -2.62
C ASP A 219 27.39 6.68 -3.09
N LEU A 220 27.71 5.74 -2.19
CA LEU A 220 28.36 4.48 -2.53
C LEU A 220 27.47 3.60 -3.42
N LEU A 221 26.20 3.39 -3.06
CA LEU A 221 25.24 2.60 -3.85
C LEU A 221 24.99 3.22 -5.22
N LEU A 222 24.80 4.55 -5.27
CA LEU A 222 24.64 5.32 -6.51
C LEU A 222 25.85 5.21 -7.42
N THR A 223 27.07 5.25 -6.86
CA THR A 223 28.31 5.08 -7.63
C THR A 223 28.41 3.66 -8.20
N GLN A 224 28.10 2.64 -7.41
CA GLN A 224 28.10 1.24 -7.86
C GLN A 224 27.08 1.03 -9.00
N ASP A 225 25.88 1.60 -8.87
CA ASP A 225 24.85 1.54 -9.90
C ASP A 225 25.26 2.25 -11.19
N MET A 226 25.80 3.47 -11.09
CA MET A 226 26.29 4.23 -12.24
C MET A 226 27.36 3.45 -13.02
N LEU A 227 28.33 2.85 -12.32
CA LEU A 227 29.38 2.04 -12.93
C LEU A 227 28.78 0.80 -13.63
N ARG A 228 27.82 0.13 -13.00
CA ARG A 228 27.09 -0.98 -13.61
C ARG A 228 26.34 -0.55 -14.88
N CYS A 229 25.67 0.59 -14.86
CA CYS A 229 24.98 1.14 -16.02
C CYS A 229 25.95 1.48 -17.17
N GLN A 230 27.09 2.10 -16.87
CA GLN A 230 28.13 2.39 -17.86
C GLN A 230 28.68 1.11 -18.50
N GLU A 231 28.90 0.06 -17.71
CA GLU A 231 29.32 -1.25 -18.21
C GLU A 231 28.25 -1.91 -19.10
N MET A 232 26.97 -1.80 -18.73
CA MET A 232 25.88 -2.31 -19.57
C MET A 232 25.79 -1.57 -20.91
N VAL A 233 26.05 -0.27 -20.94
CA VAL A 233 26.06 0.52 -22.18
C VAL A 233 27.28 0.17 -23.03
N SER A 234 28.47 0.02 -22.43
CA SER A 234 29.68 -0.36 -23.16
C SER A 234 29.63 -1.78 -23.73
N ARG A 235 28.92 -2.70 -23.07
CA ARG A 235 28.66 -4.06 -23.56
C ARG A 235 27.60 -4.14 -24.66
N LYS A 236 26.73 -3.13 -24.82
CA LYS A 236 25.70 -3.05 -25.88
C LYS A 236 26.27 -2.65 -27.26
N CYS A 237 27.51 -3.05 -27.59
CA CYS A 237 27.93 -3.19 -28.98
C CYS A 237 27.00 -4.18 -29.71
N PRO A 238 26.75 -4.02 -31.02
CA PRO A 238 25.71 -4.77 -31.75
C PRO A 238 26.09 -6.24 -31.91
N GLY A 239 25.75 -7.06 -30.91
CA GLY A 239 26.06 -8.49 -30.93
C GLY A 239 25.37 -9.26 -29.82
N GLY A 240 24.14 -9.73 -30.11
CA GLY A 240 23.54 -10.92 -29.50
C GLY A 240 23.15 -10.85 -28.02
N PHE A 241 21.87 -10.55 -27.75
CA PHE A 241 21.25 -10.76 -26.45
C PHE A 241 21.22 -12.25 -26.07
N ARG A 242 21.68 -12.57 -24.85
CA ARG A 242 21.04 -13.60 -24.02
C ARG A 242 20.67 -12.96 -22.67
N PRO A 243 19.38 -12.97 -22.26
CA PRO A 243 19.01 -12.48 -20.94
C PRO A 243 19.55 -13.40 -19.85
N TYR A 244 20.24 -12.80 -18.87
CA TYR A 244 20.74 -13.47 -17.68
C TYR A 244 19.58 -13.72 -16.71
N LYS A 245 19.33 -14.99 -16.34
CA LYS A 245 18.35 -15.37 -15.32
C LYS A 245 18.92 -15.09 -13.93
N PHE A 246 18.23 -14.28 -13.14
CA PHE A 246 18.53 -14.08 -11.73
C PHE A 246 18.28 -15.39 -10.96
N ARG A 247 19.30 -15.90 -10.26
CA ARG A 247 19.20 -17.11 -9.44
C ARG A 247 18.74 -16.69 -8.04
N SER A 248 17.48 -16.96 -7.71
CA SER A 248 16.99 -16.87 -6.34
C SER A 248 17.62 -17.99 -5.51
N ASN A 249 18.51 -17.65 -4.58
CA ASN A 249 18.96 -18.59 -3.56
C ASN A 249 17.88 -18.72 -2.48
N SER A 250 16.89 -19.59 -2.72
CA SER A 250 16.08 -20.18 -1.66
C SER A 250 16.71 -21.53 -1.31
N GLN A 251 17.63 -21.56 -0.36
CA GLN A 251 17.94 -22.80 0.35
C GLN A 251 16.81 -23.08 1.33
N SER A 252 15.88 -23.92 0.91
CA SER A 252 15.01 -24.69 1.78
C SER A 252 15.88 -25.68 2.58
N LYS A 253 16.04 -25.43 3.89
CA LYS A 253 16.34 -26.51 4.84
C LYS A 253 15.04 -27.26 5.06
N ALA A 254 14.92 -28.43 4.43
CA ALA A 254 13.99 -29.47 4.87
C ALA A 254 14.69 -30.28 5.96
N SER A 255 13.95 -30.52 7.05
CA SER A 255 14.24 -31.51 8.09
C SER A 255 14.31 -32.93 7.54
#